data_AF-A0A963JR38-F1
#
_entry.id   AF-A0A963JR38-F1
#
_cell.length_a   1.000
_cell.length_b   1.000
_cell.length_c   1.000
_cell.angle_alpha   90.00
_cell.angle_beta   90.00
_cell.angle_gamma   90.00
#
_symmetry.space_group_name_H-M   'P 1'
#
loop_
_entity.id
_entity.type
_entity.pdbx_description
1 polymer ?
#
loop_
_entity_poly.entity_id
_entity_poly.type
_entity_poly.pdbx_seq_one_letter_code
_entity_poly.pdbx_strand_id
1 'polypeptide(L)' 'WVLGHEGQGVCATLEEQAALRIRIAQPGGEESLNVAAAAAICLHASGAMR' A
#
# COMPACT_ATOMS: atom_id res chain seq x y z
N TRP A 1 6.05 -4.97 4.51
CA TRP A 1 5.29 -4.01 3.69
C TRP A 1 6.20 -3.43 2.63
N VAL A 2 5.73 -3.39 1.38
CA VAL A 2 6.39 -2.67 0.29
C VAL A 2 5.37 -1.65 -0.21
N LEU A 3 5.75 -0.38 -0.25
CA LEU A 3 4.91 0.70 -0.74
C LEU A 3 5.67 1.45 -1.83
N GLY A 4 4.95 1.83 -2.87
CA GLY A 4 5.48 2.48 -4.05
C GLY A 4 5.21 3.98 -4.06
N HIS A 5 5.69 4.65 -5.09
CA HIS A 5 5.38 6.06 -5.30
C HIS A 5 3.89 6.22 -5.65
N GLU A 6 3.23 7.26 -5.13
CA GLU A 6 1.78 7.52 -5.26
C GLU A 6 1.27 7.50 -6.72
N GLY A 7 2.11 7.87 -7.69
CA GLY A 7 1.78 7.85 -9.12
C GLY A 7 2.49 6.78 -9.97
N GLN A 8 3.47 6.03 -9.43
CA GLN A 8 4.18 4.99 -10.20
C GLN A 8 4.05 3.58 -9.63
N GLY A 9 3.53 3.45 -8.40
CA GLY A 9 3.44 2.16 -7.73
C GLY A 9 4.80 1.59 -7.32
N VAL A 10 4.80 0.29 -7.04
CA VAL A 10 6.01 -0.47 -6.66
C VAL A 10 6.68 -0.95 -7.95
N CYS A 11 8.01 -0.99 -7.99
CA CYS A 11 8.69 -1.51 -9.18
C CYS A 11 8.43 -3.01 -9.36
N ALA A 12 8.33 -3.45 -10.63
CA ALA A 12 7.91 -4.81 -10.97
C ALA A 12 8.70 -5.92 -10.25
N THR A 13 10.02 -5.76 -10.14
CA THR A 13 10.89 -6.75 -9.46
C THR A 13 10.51 -6.95 -7.98
N LEU A 14 10.11 -5.89 -7.28
CA LEU A 14 9.65 -6.00 -5.90
C LEU A 14 8.21 -6.50 -5.82
N GLU A 15 7.35 -6.13 -6.77
CA GLU A 15 5.99 -6.66 -6.85
C GLU A 15 5.96 -8.17 -7.09
N GLU A 16 6.87 -8.70 -7.93
CA GLU A 16 7.00 -10.13 -8.21
C GLU A 16 7.40 -10.93 -6.97
N GLN A 17 8.24 -10.36 -6.10
CA GLN A 17 8.69 -10.99 -4.85
C GLN A 17 7.66 -10.89 -3.72
N ALA A 18 6.62 -10.07 -3.86
CA ALA A 18 5.62 -9.87 -2.82
C ALA A 18 4.74 -11.11 -2.65
N ALA A 19 4.72 -11.67 -1.44
CA ALA A 19 3.86 -12.82 -1.11
C ALA A 19 2.36 -12.48 -1.15
N LEU A 20 2.01 -11.21 -0.90
CA LEU A 20 0.63 -10.72 -0.90
C LEU A 20 0.59 -9.36 -1.60
N ARG A 21 -0.48 -9.15 -2.38
CA ARG A 21 -0.82 -7.87 -3.01
C ARG A 21 -2.16 -7.42 -2.45
N ILE A 22 -2.18 -6.27 -1.79
CA ILE A 22 -3.39 -5.71 -1.19
C ILE A 22 -3.57 -4.26 -1.59
N ARG A 23 -4.81 -3.77 -1.52
CA ARG A 23 -5.20 -2.41 -1.88
C ARG A 23 -5.94 -1.76 -0.72
N ILE A 24 -5.69 -0.47 -0.50
CA ILE A 24 -6.56 0.38 0.34
C ILE A 24 -7.73 0.83 -0.54
N ALA A 25 -8.97 0.53 -0.12
CA ALA A 25 -10.15 0.95 -0.87
C ALA A 25 -10.31 2.48 -0.80
N GLN A 26 -10.58 3.11 -1.95
CA GLN A 26 -10.74 4.56 -2.10
C GLN A 26 -12.09 4.86 -2.75
N PRO A 27 -13.20 4.87 -1.98
CA PRO A 27 -14.54 5.02 -2.52
C PRO A 27 -14.86 6.44 -2.99
N GLY A 28 -14.07 7.46 -2.62
CA GLY A 28 -14.25 8.85 -3.03
C GLY A 28 -13.86 9.15 -4.48
N GLY A 29 -13.32 8.16 -5.19
CA GLY A 29 -12.84 8.30 -6.56
C GLY A 29 -11.36 8.69 -6.66
N GLU A 30 -10.67 8.81 -5.54
CA GLU A 30 -9.22 9.03 -5.53
C GLU A 30 -8.48 7.82 -6.09
N GLU A 31 -7.50 8.09 -6.96
CA GLU A 31 -6.74 7.04 -7.63
C GLU A 31 -5.71 6.38 -6.69
N SER A 32 -5.10 7.18 -5.81
CA SER A 32 -4.07 6.74 -4.86
C SER A 32 -4.06 7.59 -3.60
N LEU A 33 -3.32 7.13 -2.60
CA LEU A 33 -3.06 7.87 -1.37
C LEU A 33 -1.59 8.26 -1.32
N ASN A 34 -1.31 9.35 -0.61
CA ASN A 34 0.03 9.67 -0.19
C ASN A 34 0.70 8.46 0.47
N VAL A 35 1.93 8.16 0.06
CA VAL A 35 2.66 6.96 0.49
C VAL A 35 2.84 6.88 2.01
N ALA A 36 3.01 8.03 2.70
CA ALA A 36 3.13 8.05 4.15
C ALA A 36 1.81 7.70 4.84
N ALA A 37 0.68 8.18 4.31
CA ALA A 37 -0.64 7.82 4.79
C ALA A 37 -0.94 6.33 4.57
N ALA A 38 -0.63 5.80 3.38
CA ALA A 38 -0.77 4.38 3.07
C ALA A 38 0.08 3.51 4.03
N ALA A 39 1.32 3.91 4.31
CA ALA A 39 2.20 3.20 5.23
C ALA A 39 1.64 3.18 6.66
N ALA A 40 1.13 4.31 7.15
CA ALA A 40 0.54 4.42 8.47
C ALA A 40 -0.66 3.47 8.64
N ILE A 41 -1.55 3.40 7.64
CA ILE A 41 -2.70 2.47 7.62
C ILE A 41 -2.22 1.01 7.69
N CYS A 42 -1.28 0.62 6.82
CA CYS A 42 -0.77 -0.75 6.77
C CYS A 42 -0.10 -1.20 8.07
N LEU A 43 0.71 -0.33 8.68
CA LEU A 43 1.39 -0.61 9.94
C LEU A 43 0.39 -0.69 11.10
N HIS A 44 -0.59 0.22 11.15
CA HIS A 44 -1.65 0.17 12.16
C HIS A 44 -2.46 -1.13 12.06
N ALA A 45 -2.89 -1.51 10.85
CA ALA A 45 -3.61 -2.77 10.63
C ALA A 45 -2.79 -3.99 11.07
N SER A 46 -1.47 -4.00 10.80
CA SER A 46 -0.58 -5.07 11.27
C SER A 46 -0.52 -5.19 12.79
N GLY A 47 -0.59 -4.04 13.49
CA GLY A 47 -0.60 -4.00 14.95
C GLY A 47 -1.95 -4.36 15.55
N ALA A 48 -3.05 -3.95 14.92
CA ALA A 48 -4.41 -4.24 15.38
C ALA A 48 -4.81 -5.72 15.22
N MET A 49 -4.16 -6.44 14.31
CA MET A 49 -4.37 -7.87 14.07
C MET A 49 -3.51 -8.77 14.95
N ARG A 50 -2.71 -8.21 15.86
CA ARG A 50 -1.82 -8.94 16.76
C ARG A 50 -2.48 -9.14 18.12
#